data_AF-A0A7K2NPT8-F1
#
_entry.id   AF-A0A7K2NPT8-F1
#
_cell.length_a   1.000
_cell.length_b   1.000
_cell.length_c   1.000
_cell.angle_alpha   90.00
_cell.angle_beta   90.00
_cell.angle_gamma   90.00
#
_symmetry.space_group_name_H-M   'P 1'
#
loop_
_entity.id
_entity.type
_entity.pdbx_description
1 polymer ?
#
loop_
_entity_poly.entity_id
_entity_poly.type
_entity_poly.pdbx_seq_one_letter_code
_entity_poly.pdbx_strand_id
1 'polypeptide(L)'
;IDSGHPVHWTFARDLLVEGVFRPSGHGDVRVWPSKTEGRSVVLVALSSPDGDALLEAPTPQVSAWLERTLRAVPPGTEGAQLGIDDGLAELLAR
;
A
#
# COMPACT_ATOMS: atom_id res chain seq x y z
N ILE A 1 8.16 -11.90 -14.54
CA ILE A 1 7.37 -13.04 -14.04
C ILE A 1 5.92 -12.68 -14.31
N ASP A 2 5.32 -13.26 -15.34
CA ASP A 2 3.88 -13.20 -15.60
C ASP A 2 3.38 -14.63 -15.45
N SER A 3 2.70 -14.92 -14.34
CA SER A 3 2.30 -16.28 -13.97
C SER A 3 0.98 -16.70 -14.62
N GLY A 4 0.45 -15.99 -15.63
CA GLY A 4 -0.85 -16.27 -16.28
C GLY A 4 -2.07 -16.15 -15.36
N HIS A 5 -1.85 -16.13 -14.04
CA HIS A 5 -2.81 -16.07 -12.95
C HIS A 5 -2.17 -15.18 -11.87
N PRO A 6 -2.33 -13.85 -11.96
CA PRO A 6 -1.79 -12.94 -10.94
C PRO A 6 -2.55 -13.10 -9.63
N VAL A 7 -1.84 -12.98 -8.51
CA VAL A 7 -2.45 -12.87 -7.18
C VAL A 7 -2.55 -11.39 -6.83
N HIS A 8 -3.76 -10.92 -6.55
CA HIS A 8 -4.02 -9.52 -6.23
C HIS A 8 -4.06 -9.31 -4.71
N TRP A 9 -3.26 -8.35 -4.25
CA TRP A 9 -3.29 -7.86 -2.88
C TRP A 9 -3.75 -6.40 -2.87
N THR A 10 -4.53 -6.06 -1.86
CA THR A 10 -4.91 -4.69 -1.56
C THR A 10 -4.50 -4.37 -0.13
N PHE A 11 -3.86 -3.24 0.07
CA PHE A 11 -3.48 -2.72 1.37
C PHE A 11 -3.49 -1.20 1.33
N ALA A 12 -3.47 -0.57 2.50
CA ALA A 12 -3.50 0.88 2.61
C ALA A 12 -2.28 1.51 1.91
N ARG A 13 -2.50 2.59 1.17
CA ARG A 13 -1.41 3.40 0.59
C ARG A 13 -0.48 3.90 1.69
N ASP A 14 -1.04 4.35 2.81
CA ASP A 14 -0.29 4.90 3.93
C ASP A 14 0.60 3.87 4.61
N LEU A 15 0.22 2.59 4.58
CA LEU A 15 1.07 1.49 5.03
C LEU A 15 2.35 1.41 4.20
N LEU A 16 2.24 1.53 2.87
CA LEU A 16 3.44 1.58 2.02
C LEU A 16 4.24 2.84 2.26
N VAL A 17 3.60 4.01 2.39
CA VAL A 17 4.30 5.28 2.67
C VAL A 17 5.15 5.15 3.92
N GLU A 18 4.57 4.66 5.03
CA GLU A 18 5.32 4.44 6.27
C GLU A 18 6.41 3.37 6.10
N GLY A 19 6.06 2.27 5.43
CA GLY A 19 6.91 1.11 5.21
C GLY A 19 8.17 1.37 4.39
N VAL A 20 8.24 2.46 3.64
CA VAL A 20 9.48 2.89 2.98
C VAL A 20 10.49 3.51 3.98
N PHE A 21 10.01 4.05 5.10
CA PHE A 21 10.85 4.76 6.08
C PHE A 21 11.12 3.95 7.35
N ARG A 22 10.17 3.12 7.79
CA ARG A 22 10.28 2.33 9.03
C ARG A 22 9.46 1.04 8.95
N PRO A 23 9.78 0.04 9.79
CA PRO A 23 8.91 -1.13 9.94
C PRO A 23 7.50 -0.72 10.35
N SER A 24 6.51 -1.23 9.62
CA SER A 24 5.08 -0.94 9.78
C SER A 24 4.25 -2.17 9.38
N GLY A 25 2.99 -2.23 9.80
CA GLY A 25 2.13 -3.36 9.47
C GLY A 25 0.68 -3.14 9.87
N HIS A 26 -0.23 -3.80 9.16
CA HIS A 26 -1.65 -3.86 9.48
C HIS A 26 -2.22 -5.21 9.08
N GLY A 27 -2.79 -5.93 10.05
CA GLY A 27 -3.30 -7.29 9.85
C GLY A 27 -2.23 -8.20 9.26
N ASP A 28 -2.54 -8.70 8.06
CA ASP A 28 -1.77 -9.71 7.34
C ASP A 28 -0.58 -9.16 6.53
N VAL A 29 -0.37 -7.84 6.55
CA VAL A 29 0.66 -7.18 5.75
C VAL A 29 1.67 -6.49 6.67
N ARG A 30 2.96 -6.78 6.46
CA ARG A 30 4.08 -6.09 7.12
C ARG A 30 5.00 -5.51 6.06
N VAL A 31 5.43 -4.26 6.23
CA VAL A 31 6.29 -3.53 5.29
C VAL A 31 7.45 -2.87 6.04
N TRP A 32 8.68 -3.05 5.57
CA TRP A 32 9.85 -2.41 6.18
C TRP A 32 10.98 -2.13 5.18
N PRO A 33 11.80 -1.10 5.41
CA PRO A 33 12.98 -0.85 4.60
C PRO A 33 14.10 -1.83 4.98
N SER A 34 14.90 -2.21 4.00
CA SER A 34 16.09 -3.04 4.17
C SER A 34 17.17 -2.67 3.15
N LYS A 35 18.28 -3.41 3.18
CA LYS A 35 19.32 -3.37 2.16
C LYS A 35 19.61 -4.78 1.67
N THR A 36 19.53 -4.97 0.35
CA THR A 36 19.93 -6.21 -0.32
C THR A 36 21.08 -5.89 -1.26
N GLU A 37 22.23 -6.52 -1.07
CA GLU A 37 23.45 -6.28 -1.86
C GLU A 37 23.84 -4.80 -1.96
N GLY A 38 23.70 -4.07 -0.84
CA GLY A 38 24.02 -2.63 -0.78
C GLY A 38 22.98 -1.70 -1.40
N ARG A 39 21.90 -2.23 -2.00
CA ARG A 39 20.79 -1.45 -2.59
C ARG A 39 19.64 -1.34 -1.60
N SER A 40 19.04 -0.15 -1.50
CA SER A 40 17.84 0.05 -0.67
C SER A 40 16.64 -0.66 -1.28
N VAL A 41 15.98 -1.49 -0.47
CA VAL A 41 14.77 -2.23 -0.86
C VAL A 41 13.68 -2.05 0.19
N VAL A 42 12.43 -2.20 -0.24
CA VAL A 42 11.29 -2.37 0.65
C VAL A 42 10.90 -3.83 0.63
N LEU A 43 10.81 -4.43 1.81
CA LEU A 43 10.32 -5.79 1.99
C LEU A 43 8.85 -5.74 2.38
N VAL A 44 8.05 -6.62 1.77
CA VAL A 44 6.62 -6.77 2.06
C VAL A 44 6.36 -8.24 2.39
N ALA A 45 6.04 -8.52 3.65
CA ALA A 45 5.54 -9.83 4.05
C ALA A 45 4.01 -9.85 3.99
N LEU A 46 3.48 -10.90 3.39
CA LEU A 46 2.06 -11.16 3.19
C LEU A 46 1.76 -12.50 3.85
N SER A 47 0.84 -12.51 4.79
CA SER A 47 0.41 -13.72 5.51
C SER A 47 -1.01 -14.08 5.13
N SER A 48 -1.29 -15.35 4.88
CA SER A 48 -2.63 -15.83 4.60
C SER A 48 -2.82 -17.23 5.20
N PRO A 49 -4.06 -17.71 5.39
CA PRO A 49 -4.30 -19.08 5.84
C PRO A 49 -3.61 -20.15 4.97
N ASP A 50 -3.45 -19.86 3.68
CA ASP A 50 -2.86 -20.79 2.70
C ASP A 50 -1.33 -20.66 2.60
N GLY A 51 -0.72 -19.70 3.31
CA GLY A 51 0.73 -19.55 3.40
C GLY A 51 1.22 -18.10 3.47
N ASP A 52 2.55 -17.98 3.63
CA ASP A 52 3.25 -16.70 3.70
C ASP A 52 4.06 -16.42 2.42
N ALA A 53 4.19 -15.15 2.05
CA ALA A 53 5.05 -14.68 0.98
C ALA A 53 5.89 -13.48 1.44
N LEU A 54 7.15 -13.42 1.00
CA LEU A 54 8.03 -12.26 1.18
C LEU A 54 8.40 -11.70 -0.19
N LEU A 55 8.03 -10.44 -0.41
CA LEU A 55 8.33 -9.70 -1.64
C LEU A 55 9.44 -8.69 -1.36
N GLU A 56 10.32 -8.50 -2.34
CA GLU A 56 11.35 -7.47 -2.34
C GLU A 56 11.14 -6.53 -3.53
N ALA A 57 11.14 -5.23 -3.28
CA ALA A 57 11.02 -4.21 -4.32
C ALA A 57 12.07 -3.10 -4.15
N PRO A 58 12.64 -2.55 -5.23
CA PRO A 58 13.58 -1.43 -5.13
C PRO A 58 12.90 -0.20 -4.52
N THR A 59 13.48 0.32 -3.43
CA THR A 59 12.93 1.51 -2.74
C THR A 59 12.68 2.69 -3.68
N PRO A 60 13.61 3.08 -4.59
CA PRO A 60 13.38 4.24 -5.46
C PRO A 60 12.14 4.10 -6.37
N GLN A 61 11.84 2.88 -6.81
CA GLN A 61 10.70 2.61 -7.69
C GLN A 61 9.37 2.71 -6.93
N VAL A 62 9.32 2.14 -5.72
CA VAL A 62 8.16 2.23 -4.82
C VAL A 62 7.92 3.69 -4.43
N SER A 63 8.95 4.42 -4.01
CA SER A 63 8.87 5.85 -3.67
C SER A 63 8.34 6.69 -4.82
N ALA A 64 8.90 6.54 -6.02
CA ALA A 64 8.46 7.30 -7.19
C ALA A 64 7.00 6.99 -7.57
N TRP A 65 6.56 5.74 -7.40
CA TRP A 65 5.15 5.39 -7.60
C TRP A 65 4.26 6.03 -6.54
N LEU A 66 4.63 5.94 -5.26
CA LEU A 66 3.90 6.58 -4.16
C LEU A 66 3.76 8.10 -4.39
N GLU A 67 4.83 8.79 -4.74
CA GLU A 67 4.80 10.23 -5.04
C GLU A 67 3.76 10.59 -6.12
N ARG A 68 3.64 9.77 -7.16
CA ARG A 68 2.60 9.97 -8.19
C ARG A 68 1.20 9.77 -7.62
N THR A 69 0.98 8.76 -6.79
CA THR A 69 -0.33 8.53 -6.14
C THR A 69 -0.71 9.68 -5.20
N LEU A 70 0.27 10.20 -4.44
CA LEU A 70 0.08 11.31 -3.51
C LEU A 70 -0.16 12.63 -4.23
N ARG A 71 0.38 12.81 -5.44
CA ARG A 71 0.06 13.95 -6.29
C ARG A 71 -1.33 13.85 -6.90
N ALA A 72 -1.76 12.65 -7.28
CA ALA A 72 -3.08 12.43 -7.87
C ALA A 72 -4.20 12.62 -6.84
N VAL A 73 -4.01 12.09 -5.63
CA VAL A 73 -4.92 12.27 -4.49
C VAL A 73 -4.07 12.59 -3.26
N PRO A 74 -3.93 13.89 -2.90
CA PRO A 74 -3.20 14.31 -1.71
C PRO A 74 -3.70 13.64 -0.42
N PRO A 75 -2.81 13.35 0.54
CA PRO A 75 -3.22 12.84 1.85
C PRO A 75 -4.27 13.75 2.51
N GLY A 76 -5.29 13.14 3.09
CA GLY A 76 -6.41 13.83 3.72
C GLY A 76 -7.49 14.32 2.75
N THR A 77 -7.33 14.12 1.44
CA THR A 77 -8.32 14.50 0.41
C THR A 77 -9.04 13.29 -0.19
N GLU A 78 -8.77 12.09 0.31
CA GLU A 78 -9.33 10.83 -0.20
C GLU A 78 -10.86 10.80 -0.08
N GLY A 79 -11.42 11.30 1.01
CA GLY A 79 -12.87 11.29 1.26
C GLY A 79 -13.67 11.99 0.16
N ALA A 80 -13.15 13.12 -0.35
CA ALA A 80 -13.77 13.87 -1.43
C ALA A 80 -13.85 13.09 -2.75
N GLN A 81 -13.03 12.05 -2.93
CA GLN A 81 -13.03 11.21 -4.14
C GLN A 81 -14.01 10.03 -4.04
N LEU A 82 -14.47 9.70 -2.83
CA LEU A 82 -15.31 8.53 -2.59
C LEU A 82 -16.81 8.85 -2.56
N GLY A 83 -17.18 10.14 -2.53
CA GLY A 83 -18.58 10.57 -2.43
C GLY A 83 -19.30 10.05 -1.19
N ILE A 84 -18.55 9.60 -0.17
CA ILE A 84 -19.10 8.95 1.02
C ILE A 84 -19.93 9.93 1.82
N ASP A 85 -19.47 11.17 1.96
CA ASP A 85 -20.20 12.20 2.69
C ASP A 85 -21.51 12.56 1.98
N ASP A 86 -21.51 12.60 0.65
CA ASP A 86 -22.71 12.84 -0.16
C ASP A 86 -23.71 11.67 -0.03
N GLY A 87 -23.23 10.42 -0.14
CA GLY A 87 -24.06 9.23 0.05
C GLY A 87 -24.59 9.09 1.48
N LEU A 88 -23.81 9.47 2.49
CA LEU A 88 -24.24 9.49 3.89
C LEU A 88 -25.29 10.58 4.13
N ALA A 89 -25.11 11.77 3.55
CA ALA A 89 -26.11 12.83 3.60
C ALA A 89 -27.44 12.39 2.98
N GLU A 90 -27.41 11.68 1.85
CA GLU A 90 -28.61 11.11 1.23
C GLU A 90 -29.31 10.08 2.12
N LEU A 91 -28.54 9.21 2.79
CA LEU A 91 -29.08 8.21 3.72
C LEU A 91 -29.69 8.84 4.99
N LEU A 92 -29.10 9.91 5.51
CA LEU A 92 -29.54 10.59 6.74
C LEU A 92 -30.61 11.67 6.50
N ALA A 93 -30.87 12.06 5.25
CA ALA A 93 -31.91 13.02 4.88
C ALA A 93 -33.35 12.45 4.95
N ARG A 94 -33.53 11.28 5.56
CA ARG A 94 -34.81 10.60 5.77
C ARG A 94 -35.22 10.55 7.24
#